data_AF-A0A9N8M1F8-F1
#
_entry.id   AF-A0A9N8M1F8-F1
#
_cell.length_a   1.000
_cell.length_b   1.000
_cell.length_c   1.000
_cell.angle_alpha   90.00
_cell.angle_beta   90.00
_cell.angle_gamma   90.00
#
_symmetry.space_group_name_H-M   'P 1'
#
loop_
_entity.id
_entity.type
_entity.pdbx_description
1 polymer ?
#
loop_
_entity_poly.entity_id
_entity_poly.type
_entity_poly.pdbx_seq_one_letter_code
_entity_poly.pdbx_strand_id
1 'polypeptide(L)'
;MLSRGITIAIRYSSVRRQFRGPDSTTKSDEERAVISYPYLNWMLIPMLAQSYAYILAGRWMQVLYEQLSEQLESGDTTLLANTHVASSSLKAYCTDRSLEG
;
A
#
# COMPACT_ATOMS: atom_id res chain seq x y z
N MET A 1 -5.00 -5.59 3.39
CA MET A 1 -6.03 -5.60 2.32
C MET A 1 -5.58 -4.77 1.12
N LEU A 2 -5.00 -3.58 1.35
CA LEU A 2 -4.48 -2.68 0.31
C LEU A 2 -3.60 -3.36 -0.77
N SER A 3 -2.60 -4.17 -0.38
CA SER A 3 -1.69 -4.85 -1.33
C SER A 3 -2.41 -5.79 -2.31
N ARG A 4 -3.49 -6.45 -1.86
CA ARG A 4 -4.30 -7.33 -2.72
C ARG A 4 -5.18 -6.51 -3.65
N GLY A 5 -5.82 -5.46 -3.13
CA GLY A 5 -6.63 -4.53 -3.92
C GLY A 5 -5.82 -3.88 -5.04
N ILE A 6 -4.66 -3.32 -4.71
CA ILE A 6 -3.79 -2.66 -5.70
C ILE A 6 -3.24 -3.63 -6.74
N THR A 7 -2.95 -4.89 -6.35
CA THR A 7 -2.54 -5.93 -7.31
C THR A 7 -3.63 -6.19 -8.35
N ILE A 8 -4.89 -6.29 -7.92
CA ILE A 8 -6.03 -6.48 -8.82
C ILE A 8 -6.17 -5.26 -9.73
N ALA A 9 -6.17 -4.05 -9.15
CA ALA A 9 -6.36 -2.80 -9.89
C ALA A 9 -5.28 -2.60 -10.97
N ILE A 10 -4.01 -2.81 -10.64
CA ILE A 10 -2.89 -2.68 -11.59
C ILE A 10 -3.03 -3.74 -12.70
N ARG A 11 -3.20 -5.02 -12.35
CA ARG A 11 -3.31 -6.10 -13.35
C ARG A 11 -4.48 -5.89 -14.30
N TYR A 12 -5.65 -5.52 -13.75
CA TYR A 12 -6.82 -5.22 -14.56
C TYR A 12 -6.57 -4.02 -15.47
N SER A 13 -6.02 -2.93 -14.94
CA SER A 13 -5.78 -1.69 -15.70
C SER A 13 -4.74 -1.87 -16.81
N SER A 14 -3.79 -2.80 -16.65
CA SER A 14 -2.81 -3.14 -17.68
C SER A 14 -3.41 -3.91 -18.85
N VAL A 15 -4.48 -4.69 -18.62
CA VAL A 15 -5.14 -5.49 -19.66
C VAL A 15 -6.35 -4.75 -20.24
N ARG A 16 -7.10 -4.01 -19.41
CA ARG A 16 -8.28 -3.29 -19.84
C ARG A 16 -7.88 -2.17 -20.81
N ARG A 17 -8.52 -2.17 -21.97
CA ARG A 17 -8.44 -1.10 -22.97
C ARG A 17 -9.80 -0.41 -23.03
N GLN A 18 -9.79 0.91 -23.07
CA GLN A 18 -11.02 1.71 -23.12
C GLN A 18 -10.69 3.07 -23.72
N PHE A 19 -11.53 3.51 -24.66
CA PHE A 19 -11.35 4.75 -25.42
C PHE A 19 -10.08 4.79 -26.27
N ARG A 20 -10.06 5.67 -27.26
CA ARG A 20 -8.94 5.81 -28.18
C ARG A 20 -7.94 6.83 -27.67
N GLY A 21 -6.68 6.65 -28.06
CA GLY A 21 -5.64 7.65 -27.82
C GLY A 21 -5.86 8.92 -28.66
N PRO A 22 -5.28 10.06 -28.26
CA PRO A 22 -5.33 11.31 -29.03
C PRO A 22 -4.65 11.21 -30.41
N ASP A 23 -3.86 10.16 -30.62
CA ASP A 23 -3.18 9.76 -31.85
C ASP A 23 -4.03 8.88 -32.79
N SER A 24 -5.23 8.50 -32.38
CA SER A 24 -6.11 7.68 -33.22
C SER A 24 -6.77 8.50 -34.33
N THR A 25 -6.67 7.99 -35.56
CA THR A 25 -7.21 8.62 -36.77
C THR A 25 -8.36 7.80 -37.37
N THR A 26 -8.45 6.51 -37.05
CA THR A 26 -9.49 5.62 -37.58
C THR A 26 -10.25 4.89 -36.48
N LYS A 27 -11.50 4.48 -36.78
CA LYS A 27 -12.30 3.69 -35.83
C LYS A 27 -11.75 2.29 -35.58
N SER A 28 -10.88 1.79 -36.45
CA SER A 28 -10.22 0.49 -36.34
C SER A 28 -8.98 0.50 -35.46
N ASP A 29 -8.48 1.67 -35.04
CA ASP A 29 -7.29 1.74 -34.19
C ASP A 29 -7.56 1.08 -32.84
N GLU A 30 -6.57 0.36 -32.31
CA GLU A 30 -6.68 -0.28 -31.01
C GLU A 30 -6.93 0.75 -29.91
N GLU A 31 -7.86 0.43 -29.00
CA GLU A 31 -8.10 1.26 -27.83
C GLU A 31 -6.86 1.34 -26.94
N ARG A 32 -6.72 2.40 -26.16
CA ARG A 32 -5.57 2.59 -25.27
C ARG A 32 -5.77 1.78 -23.98
N ALA A 33 -4.69 1.18 -23.46
CA ALA A 33 -4.72 0.52 -22.15
C ALA A 33 -5.00 1.53 -21.04
N VAL A 34 -5.92 1.22 -20.14
CA VAL A 34 -6.45 2.16 -19.14
C VAL A 34 -5.36 2.60 -18.15
N ILE A 35 -4.37 1.75 -17.85
CA ILE A 35 -3.21 2.14 -17.02
C ILE A 35 -2.39 3.30 -17.61
N SER A 36 -2.44 3.54 -18.92
CA SER A 36 -1.67 4.61 -19.55
C SER A 36 -2.25 6.02 -19.34
N TYR A 37 -3.45 6.14 -18.75
CA TYR A 37 -4.00 7.43 -18.38
C TYR A 37 -3.20 8.04 -17.21
N PRO A 38 -2.70 9.29 -17.34
CA PRO A 38 -1.92 9.94 -16.28
C PRO A 38 -2.67 10.00 -14.96
N TYR A 39 -3.98 10.30 -15.01
CA TYR A 39 -4.83 10.35 -13.82
C TYR A 39 -4.87 9.03 -13.06
N LEU A 40 -5.02 7.90 -13.77
CA LEU A 40 -5.08 6.59 -13.13
C LEU A 40 -3.73 6.18 -12.53
N ASN A 41 -2.63 6.45 -13.24
CA ASN A 41 -1.29 6.24 -12.68
C ASN A 41 -1.05 7.08 -11.42
N TRP A 42 -1.48 8.33 -11.43
CA TRP A 42 -1.35 9.21 -10.28
C TRP A 42 -2.13 8.72 -9.05
N MET A 43 -3.22 7.97 -9.23
CA MET A 43 -3.94 7.31 -8.14
C MET A 43 -3.28 5.99 -7.70
N LEU A 44 -2.94 5.11 -8.65
CA LEU A 44 -2.48 3.75 -8.35
C LEU A 44 -1.05 3.71 -7.77
N ILE A 45 -0.14 4.56 -8.26
CA ILE A 45 1.27 4.52 -7.84
C ILE A 45 1.45 4.89 -6.35
N PRO A 46 0.80 5.94 -5.81
CA PRO A 46 0.85 6.24 -4.38
C PRO A 46 0.31 5.10 -3.51
N MET A 47 -0.81 4.48 -3.90
CA MET A 47 -1.38 3.35 -3.17
C MET A 47 -0.45 2.13 -3.18
N LEU A 48 0.24 1.89 -4.29
CA LEU A 48 1.26 0.84 -4.37
C LEU A 48 2.41 1.15 -3.41
N ALA A 49 2.97 2.36 -3.44
CA ALA A 49 4.05 2.78 -2.55
C ALA A 49 3.66 2.67 -1.07
N GLN A 50 2.45 3.10 -0.73
CA GLN A 50 1.87 3.01 0.62
C GLN A 50 1.73 1.56 1.09
N SER A 51 1.35 0.64 0.19
CA SER A 51 1.28 -0.79 0.52
C SER A 51 2.65 -1.36 0.92
N TYR A 52 3.73 -0.93 0.25
CA TYR A 52 5.09 -1.31 0.62
C TYR A 52 5.53 -0.67 1.94
N ALA A 53 5.21 0.60 2.15
CA ALA A 53 5.49 1.30 3.40
C ALA A 53 4.87 0.56 4.60
N TYR A 54 3.63 0.07 4.46
CA TYR A 54 2.96 -0.70 5.51
C TYR A 54 3.60 -2.07 5.78
N ILE A 55 4.05 -2.76 4.73
CA ILE A 55 4.79 -4.03 4.89
C ILE A 55 6.08 -3.80 5.67
N LEU A 56 6.83 -2.74 5.32
CA LEU A 56 8.08 -2.40 6.00
C LEU A 56 7.85 -1.96 7.45
N ALA A 57 6.84 -1.12 7.69
CA ALA A 57 6.47 -0.70 9.05
C ALA A 57 6.04 -1.89 9.92
N GLY A 58 5.30 -2.84 9.37
CA GLY A 58 4.92 -4.08 10.06
C GLY A 58 6.13 -4.95 10.41
N ARG A 59 7.11 -5.08 9.51
CA ARG A 59 8.36 -5.80 9.79
C ARG A 59 9.18 -5.12 10.89
N TRP A 60 9.29 -3.80 10.85
CA TRP A 60 9.94 -3.04 11.91
C TRP A 60 9.24 -3.23 13.26
N MET A 61 7.90 -3.22 13.27
CA MET A 61 7.11 -3.46 14.48
C MET A 61 7.35 -4.86 15.07
N GLN A 62 7.56 -5.86 14.22
CA GLN A 62 7.90 -7.21 14.67
C GLN A 62 9.26 -7.23 15.40
N VAL A 63 10.29 -6.60 14.82
CA VAL A 63 11.61 -6.49 15.46
C VAL A 63 11.51 -5.75 16.80
N LEU A 64 10.74 -4.67 16.85
CA LEU A 64 10.54 -3.91 18.09
C LEU A 64 9.83 -4.75 19.18
N TYR A 65 8.91 -5.62 18.79
CA TYR A 65 8.24 -6.53 19.71
C TYR A 65 9.17 -7.62 20.24
N GLU A 66 10.01 -8.20 19.38
CA GLU A 66 11.03 -9.18 19.78
C GLU A 66 12.00 -8.57 20.81
N GLN A 67 12.50 -7.35 20.57
CA GLN A 67 13.34 -6.61 21.52
C GLN A 67 12.63 -6.34 22.86
N LEU A 68 11.34 -5.97 22.82
CA LEU A 68 10.56 -5.78 24.04
C LEU A 68 10.43 -7.08 24.82
N SER A 69 10.22 -8.21 24.14
CA SER A 69 10.11 -9.52 24.78
C SER A 69 11.39 -9.89 25.53
N GLU A 70 12.55 -9.69 24.92
CA GLU A 70 13.86 -9.93 25.56
C GLU A 70 14.07 -9.02 26.78
N GLN A 71 13.69 -7.74 26.69
CA GLN A 71 13.79 -6.82 27.83
C GLN A 71 12.89 -7.23 28.99
N LEU A 72 11.65 -7.64 28.69
CA LEU A 72 10.69 -8.11 29.69
C LEU A 72 11.19 -9.35 30.45
N GLU A 73 11.91 -10.27 29.79
CA GLU A 73 12.54 -11.43 30.46
C GLU A 73 13.57 -10.99 31.51
N SER A 74 14.26 -9.88 31.26
CA SER A 74 15.21 -9.27 32.21
C SER A 74 14.56 -8.34 33.24
N GLY A 75 13.24 -8.14 33.16
CA GLY A 75 12.47 -7.22 34.01
C GLY A 75 12.57 -5.74 33.60
N ASP A 76 13.20 -5.42 32.48
CA ASP A 76 13.28 -4.07 31.92
C ASP A 76 11.98 -3.73 31.18
N THR A 77 11.37 -2.60 31.54
CA THR A 77 10.09 -2.12 30.96
C THR A 77 10.26 -0.84 30.16
N THR A 78 11.50 -0.38 29.94
CA THR A 78 11.82 0.90 29.29
C THR A 78 11.18 1.04 27.91
N LEU A 79 11.14 -0.04 27.13
CA LEU A 79 10.61 -0.02 25.76
C LEU A 79 9.08 -0.17 25.69
N LEU A 80 8.42 -0.61 26.77
CA LEU A 80 7.01 -0.99 26.78
C LEU A 80 6.08 0.13 26.32
N ALA A 81 6.27 1.34 26.86
CA ALA A 81 5.44 2.49 26.52
C ALA A 81 5.57 2.88 25.04
N ASN A 82 6.80 2.88 24.51
CA ASN A 82 7.06 3.21 23.10
C ASN A 82 6.46 2.17 22.16
N THR A 83 6.65 0.88 22.45
CA THR A 83 6.07 -0.22 21.66
C THR A 83 4.54 -0.17 21.67
N HIS A 84 3.93 0.15 22.81
CA HIS A 84 2.47 0.30 22.91
C HIS A 84 1.94 1.46 22.07
N VAL A 85 2.58 2.64 22.15
CA VAL A 85 2.19 3.82 21.37
C VAL A 85 2.40 3.56 19.88
N ALA A 86 3.54 3.00 19.48
CA ALA A 86 3.86 2.69 18.10
C ALA A 86 2.87 1.68 17.49
N SER A 87 2.61 0.57 18.18
CA SER A 87 1.67 -0.45 17.73
C SER A 87 0.23 0.08 17.61
N SER A 88 -0.25 0.82 18.60
CA SER A 88 -1.61 1.37 18.62
C SER A 88 -1.82 2.40 17.50
N SER A 89 -0.86 3.30 17.33
CA SER A 89 -0.89 4.34 16.29
C SER A 89 -0.81 3.72 14.90
N LEU A 90 0.12 2.79 14.69
CA LEU A 90 0.30 2.11 13.41
C LEU A 90 -0.93 1.29 13.03
N LYS A 91 -1.53 0.57 14.00
CA LYS A 91 -2.77 -0.19 13.77
C LYS A 91 -3.91 0.72 13.35
N ALA A 92 -4.14 1.83 14.05
CA ALA A 92 -5.19 2.78 13.71
C ALA A 92 -4.97 3.39 12.33
N TYR A 93 -3.78 3.93 12.08
CA TYR A 93 -3.42 4.60 10.84
C TYR A 93 -3.50 3.68 9.62
N CYS A 94 -2.88 2.50 9.69
CA CYS A 94 -2.88 1.56 8.56
C CYS A 94 -4.28 1.02 8.25
N THR A 95 -5.15 0.85 9.25
CA THR A 95 -6.51 0.36 9.05
C THR A 95 -7.37 1.41 8.37
N ASP A 96 -7.36 2.64 8.89
CA ASP A 96 -8.09 3.80 8.34
C ASP A 96 -7.72 4.02 6.86
N ARG A 97 -6.43 4.16 6.59
CA ARG A 97 -5.94 4.42 5.25
C ARG A 97 -6.05 3.25 4.28
N SER A 98 -6.17 2.02 4.77
CA SER A 98 -6.44 0.86 3.90
C SER A 98 -7.91 0.78 3.45
N LEU A 99 -8.82 1.53 4.08
CA LEU A 99 -10.23 1.61 3.70
C LEU A 99 -10.49 2.74 2.70
N GLU A 100 -9.69 3.81 2.75
CA GLU A 100 -9.78 4.95 1.82
C GLU A 100 -9.20 4.63 0.42
N GLY A 101 -8.37 3.58 0.33
CA GLY A 101 -7.75 3.10 -0.91
C GLY A 101 -8.58 2.07 -1.66
#